data_AF-A0A852MG86-F1
#
_entry.id   AF-A0A852MG86-F1
#
_cell.length_a   1.000
_cell.length_b   1.000
_cell.length_c   1.000
_cell.angle_alpha   90.00
_cell.angle_beta   90.00
_cell.angle_gamma   90.00
#
_symmetry.space_group_name_H-M   'P 1'
#
loop_
_entity.id
_entity.type
_entity.pdbx_description
1 polymer ?
#
loop_
_entity_poly.entity_id
_entity_poly.type
_entity_poly.pdbx_seq_one_letter_code
_entity_poly.pdbx_strand_id
1 'polypeptide(L)'
;METVYKIYCASYDHALLLVENYRKDPRLQDEILETLNATVPHTGASDLSFFLVMPVQRVTKYPLLLGKILENTLTSDSAYPALRAAVRAMTQVNTNINEYKRRREVATKYNKAEHLTLRDRFARLNTHSIAKKTTRLSRLLMHEAGIVAKTEDKEYDNLEEKFQCVVSSVAMLKENVASYMGHLEAFLLPTPHKRDLQIDEGPAQQYRRFAEHLHRTVFPEFKRRLDRLVCQPLYSLSDMLVGPQQLVKKRLDKLLDYEEIQERKSEMGSVTYDEEAAMNTYLAINALLVAELPRFNQVALQLLAQILCSLSTLQRDLAAEVLHQAEKELEQMPHGHMPLPSFQKMVEDTLKQSGTQLHTFCQAFETVTPSPVAQ
;
A
#
# COMPACT_ATOMS: atom_id res chain seq x y z
N MET A 1 -9.36 28.64 -8.43
CA MET A 1 -7.99 29.18 -8.25
C MET A 1 -7.21 28.40 -7.20
N GLU A 2 -7.73 28.26 -5.98
CA GLU A 2 -7.04 27.58 -4.87
C GLU A 2 -6.52 26.17 -5.20
N THR A 3 -7.32 25.30 -5.82
CA THR A 3 -6.95 23.91 -6.13
C THR A 3 -5.68 23.76 -6.96
N VAL A 4 -5.46 24.68 -7.92
CA VAL A 4 -4.28 24.65 -8.80
C VAL A 4 -3.07 25.23 -8.08
N TYR A 5 -3.24 26.39 -7.44
CA TYR A 5 -2.15 27.09 -6.78
C TYR A 5 -1.61 26.35 -5.55
N LYS A 6 -2.46 25.64 -4.79
CA LYS A 6 -1.99 24.87 -3.62
C LYS A 6 -1.04 23.74 -4.02
N ILE A 7 -1.32 23.04 -5.12
CA ILE A 7 -0.45 21.98 -5.65
C ILE A 7 0.84 22.59 -6.17
N TYR A 8 0.74 23.67 -6.95
CA TYR A 8 1.90 24.36 -7.51
C TYR A 8 2.85 24.87 -6.41
N CYS A 9 2.34 25.63 -5.44
CA CYS A 9 3.13 26.19 -4.35
C CYS A 9 3.75 25.11 -3.45
N ALA A 10 3.06 23.98 -3.23
CA ALA A 10 3.60 22.87 -2.45
C ALA A 10 4.68 22.06 -3.19
N SER A 11 4.72 22.12 -4.52
CA SER A 11 5.73 21.47 -5.36
C SER A 11 6.83 22.41 -5.84
N TYR A 12 6.73 23.71 -5.56
CA TYR A 12 7.65 24.74 -6.03
C TYR A 12 9.12 24.43 -5.68
N ASP A 13 9.39 24.04 -4.43
CA ASP A 13 10.76 23.73 -3.99
C ASP A 13 11.33 22.50 -4.72
N HIS A 14 10.49 21.52 -5.10
CA HIS A 14 10.91 20.39 -5.91
C HIS A 14 11.19 20.79 -7.36
N ALA A 15 10.38 21.69 -7.93
CA ALA A 15 10.61 22.23 -9.27
C ALA A 15 11.94 22.99 -9.33
N LEU A 16 12.28 23.78 -8.31
CA LEU A 16 13.58 24.45 -8.21
C LEU A 16 14.73 23.44 -8.13
N LEU A 17 14.63 22.40 -7.29
CA LEU A 17 15.65 21.34 -7.23
C LEU A 17 15.85 20.65 -8.59
N LEU A 18 14.79 20.48 -9.37
CA LEU A 18 14.88 19.93 -10.72
C LEU A 18 15.62 20.88 -11.67
N VAL A 19 15.33 22.18 -11.63
CA VAL A 19 16.07 23.20 -12.40
C VAL A 19 17.55 23.21 -12.01
N GLU A 20 17.90 23.13 -10.72
CA GLU A 20 19.29 23.01 -10.27
C GLU A 20 19.98 21.75 -10.81
N ASN A 21 19.25 20.64 -10.92
CA ASN A 21 19.80 19.42 -11.53
C ASN A 21 20.02 19.59 -13.03
N TYR A 22 19.12 20.27 -13.74
CA TYR A 22 19.27 20.57 -15.16
C TYR A 22 20.45 21.50 -15.45
N ARG A 23 20.84 22.35 -14.50
CA ARG A 23 22.06 23.18 -14.64
C ARG A 23 23.35 22.38 -14.73
N LYS A 24 23.33 21.10 -14.34
CA LYS A 24 24.49 20.21 -14.43
C LYS A 24 24.74 19.70 -15.86
N ASP A 25 23.75 19.81 -16.76
CA ASP A 25 23.87 19.41 -18.16
C ASP A 25 23.92 20.64 -19.08
N PRO A 26 25.11 20.98 -19.64
CA PRO A 26 25.26 22.14 -20.51
C PRO A 26 24.37 22.12 -21.75
N ARG A 27 24.11 20.94 -22.34
CA ARG A 27 23.29 20.84 -23.56
C ARG A 27 21.85 21.22 -23.29
N LEU A 28 21.33 20.76 -22.15
CA LEU A 28 19.99 21.08 -21.71
C LEU A 28 19.87 22.57 -21.33
N GLN A 29 20.93 23.17 -20.78
CA GLN A 29 20.96 24.61 -20.51
C GLN A 29 20.88 25.44 -21.80
N ASP A 30 21.66 25.07 -22.82
CA ASP A 30 21.64 25.75 -24.12
C ASP A 30 20.25 25.67 -24.76
N GLU A 31 19.63 24.49 -24.78
CA GLU A 31 18.28 24.29 -25.34
C GLU A 31 17.20 25.07 -24.57
N ILE A 32 17.29 25.12 -23.23
CA ILE A 32 16.40 25.93 -22.40
C ILE A 32 16.56 27.40 -22.74
N LEU A 33 17.80 27.91 -22.84
CA LEU A 33 18.06 29.32 -23.10
C LEU A 33 17.62 29.73 -24.51
N GLU A 34 17.89 28.91 -25.52
CA GLU A 34 17.39 29.10 -26.89
C GLU A 34 15.86 29.17 -26.91
N THR A 35 15.20 28.24 -26.21
CA THR A 35 13.73 28.24 -26.09
C THR A 35 13.23 29.49 -25.40
N LEU A 36 13.85 29.93 -24.31
CA LEU A 36 13.46 31.15 -23.60
C LEU A 36 13.61 32.39 -24.47
N ASN A 37 14.72 32.51 -25.19
CA ASN A 37 14.96 33.61 -26.12
C ASN A 37 13.95 33.61 -27.28
N ALA A 38 13.55 32.45 -27.79
CA ALA A 38 12.56 32.35 -28.85
C ALA A 38 11.13 32.66 -28.37
N THR A 39 10.75 32.17 -27.19
CA THR A 39 9.34 32.18 -26.74
C THR A 39 8.99 33.44 -25.94
N VAL A 40 9.94 33.99 -25.19
CA VAL A 40 9.74 35.11 -24.26
C VAL A 40 10.89 36.13 -24.28
N PRO A 41 11.27 36.65 -25.48
CA PRO A 41 12.48 37.48 -25.67
C PRO A 41 12.48 38.78 -24.85
N HIS A 42 11.30 39.29 -24.51
CA HIS A 42 11.10 40.56 -23.80
C HIS A 42 11.28 40.45 -22.29
N THR A 43 11.45 39.25 -21.74
CA THR A 43 11.52 39.04 -20.28
C THR A 43 12.94 39.12 -19.73
N GLY A 44 13.97 38.96 -20.57
CA GLY A 44 15.37 38.90 -20.14
C GLY A 44 15.67 37.73 -19.18
N ALA A 45 14.81 36.71 -19.15
CA ALA A 45 14.96 35.58 -18.25
C ALA A 45 16.14 34.69 -18.65
N SER A 46 17.09 34.51 -17.74
CA SER A 46 18.27 33.67 -17.91
C SER A 46 18.03 32.21 -17.51
N ASP A 47 16.92 31.91 -16.84
CA ASP A 47 16.54 30.56 -16.46
C ASP A 47 15.01 30.40 -16.27
N LEU A 48 14.59 29.16 -16.02
CA LEU A 48 13.19 28.84 -15.74
C LEU A 48 12.72 29.31 -14.36
N SER A 49 13.63 29.55 -13.41
CA SER A 49 13.31 29.95 -12.04
C SER A 49 12.51 31.25 -12.01
N PHE A 50 12.84 32.19 -12.91
CA PHE A 50 12.11 33.46 -13.07
C PHE A 50 10.61 33.23 -13.33
N PHE A 51 10.25 32.30 -14.21
CA PHE A 51 8.85 31.98 -14.50
C PHE A 51 8.21 31.16 -13.38
N LEU A 52 8.98 30.25 -12.77
CA LEU A 52 8.48 29.38 -11.73
C LEU A 52 8.03 30.16 -10.48
N VAL A 53 8.69 31.28 -10.16
CA VAL A 53 8.36 32.09 -8.98
C VAL A 53 7.11 32.97 -9.21
N MET A 54 6.76 33.28 -10.47
CA MET A 54 5.67 34.22 -10.77
C MET A 54 4.32 33.80 -10.20
N PRO A 55 3.84 32.54 -10.32
CA PRO A 55 2.57 32.15 -9.70
C PRO A 55 2.59 32.29 -8.17
N VAL A 56 3.70 31.94 -7.52
CA VAL A 56 3.87 32.07 -6.06
C VAL A 56 3.77 33.53 -5.63
N GLN A 57 4.38 34.45 -6.38
CA GLN A 57 4.28 35.88 -6.11
C GLN A 57 2.91 36.47 -6.45
N ARG A 58 2.28 36.04 -7.55
CA ARG A 58 1.00 36.58 -7.99
C ARG A 58 -0.11 36.29 -6.98
N VAL A 59 -0.19 35.05 -6.49
CA VAL A 59 -1.24 34.65 -5.55
C VAL A 59 -1.14 35.36 -4.22
N THR A 60 0.07 35.71 -3.78
CA THR A 60 0.32 36.48 -2.55
C THR A 60 0.11 37.98 -2.74
N LYS A 61 0.28 38.52 -3.97
CA LYS A 61 0.07 39.94 -4.29
C LYS A 61 -1.40 40.33 -4.46
N TYR A 62 -2.26 39.45 -4.97
CA TYR A 62 -3.69 39.77 -5.18
C TYR A 62 -4.43 40.32 -3.95
N PRO A 63 -4.34 39.73 -2.74
CA PRO A 63 -5.02 40.30 -1.57
C PRO A 63 -4.48 41.70 -1.21
N LEU A 64 -3.18 41.96 -1.43
CA LEU A 64 -2.56 43.27 -1.17
C LEU A 64 -3.06 44.34 -2.15
N LEU A 65 -3.10 44.01 -3.44
CA LEU A 65 -3.58 44.92 -4.48
C LEU A 65 -5.06 45.24 -4.29
N LEU A 66 -5.90 44.22 -4.07
CA LEU A 66 -7.33 44.41 -3.79
C LEU A 66 -7.55 45.22 -2.50
N GLY A 67 -6.73 44.98 -1.47
CA GLY A 67 -6.74 45.74 -0.23
C GLY A 67 -6.43 47.22 -0.48
N LYS A 68 -5.43 47.51 -1.31
CA LYS A 68 -5.08 48.88 -1.67
C LYS A 68 -6.19 49.60 -2.45
N ILE A 69 -6.88 48.91 -3.36
CA ILE A 69 -8.04 49.48 -4.06
C ILE A 69 -9.16 49.76 -3.05
N LEU A 70 -9.40 48.83 -2.10
CA LEU A 70 -10.45 48.98 -1.09
C LEU A 70 -10.20 50.17 -0.18
N GLU A 71 -8.97 50.37 0.27
CA GLU A 71 -8.55 51.52 1.07
C GLU A 71 -8.82 52.87 0.39
N ASN A 72 -8.85 52.89 -0.95
CA ASN A 72 -9.06 54.09 -1.76
C ASN A 72 -10.49 54.18 -2.34
N THR A 73 -11.39 53.27 -1.97
CA THR A 73 -12.79 53.28 -2.42
C THR A 73 -13.69 53.75 -1.28
N LEU A 74 -14.57 54.73 -1.54
CA LEU A 74 -15.51 55.24 -0.54
C LEU A 74 -16.51 54.16 -0.13
N THR A 75 -16.88 54.13 1.15
CA THR A 75 -17.84 53.15 1.69
C THR A 75 -19.25 53.27 1.08
N SER A 76 -19.59 54.42 0.52
CA SER A 76 -20.83 54.69 -0.21
C SER A 76 -20.82 54.21 -1.66
N ASP A 77 -19.67 53.78 -2.19
CA ASP A 77 -19.56 53.29 -3.55
C ASP A 77 -20.23 51.91 -3.70
N SER A 78 -20.97 51.73 -4.79
CA SER A 78 -21.62 50.46 -5.16
C SER A 78 -20.65 49.27 -5.24
N ALA A 79 -19.37 49.50 -5.56
CA ALA A 79 -18.34 48.47 -5.68
C ALA A 79 -17.71 48.07 -4.34
N TYR A 80 -17.85 48.90 -3.29
CA TYR A 80 -17.20 48.70 -2.00
C TYR A 80 -17.51 47.34 -1.34
N PRO A 81 -18.78 46.86 -1.28
CA PRO A 81 -19.09 45.56 -0.69
C PRO A 81 -18.46 44.39 -1.46
N ALA A 82 -18.50 44.45 -2.79
CA ALA A 82 -17.91 43.41 -3.65
C ALA A 82 -16.39 43.36 -3.50
N LEU A 83 -15.74 44.52 -3.44
CA LEU A 83 -14.29 44.63 -3.26
C LEU A 83 -13.85 44.13 -1.88
N ARG A 84 -14.60 44.46 -0.81
CA ARG A 84 -14.37 43.91 0.54
C ARG A 84 -14.49 42.39 0.57
N ALA A 85 -15.49 41.83 -0.11
CA ALA A 85 -15.65 40.38 -0.24
C ALA A 85 -14.47 39.75 -1.00
N ALA A 86 -14.01 40.38 -2.09
CA ALA A 86 -12.88 39.91 -2.89
C ALA A 86 -11.57 39.89 -2.09
N VAL A 87 -11.29 40.93 -1.30
CA VAL A 87 -10.12 40.97 -0.39
C VAL A 87 -10.18 39.80 0.60
N ARG A 88 -11.32 39.61 1.26
CA ARG A 88 -11.49 38.50 2.22
C ARG A 88 -11.28 37.14 1.56
N ALA A 89 -11.90 36.91 0.40
CA ALA A 89 -11.77 35.66 -0.33
C ALA A 89 -10.32 35.38 -0.75
N MET A 90 -9.61 36.37 -1.30
CA MET A 90 -8.22 36.18 -1.73
C MET A 90 -7.25 36.00 -0.55
N THR A 91 -7.49 36.66 0.57
CA THR A 91 -6.74 36.41 1.82
C THR A 91 -6.96 34.97 2.28
N GLN A 92 -8.21 34.49 2.27
CA GLN A 92 -8.52 33.10 2.65
C GLN A 92 -7.83 32.09 1.73
N VAL A 93 -7.85 32.32 0.41
CA VAL A 93 -7.15 31.46 -0.57
C VAL A 93 -5.65 31.38 -0.27
N ASN A 94 -5.01 32.52 0.04
CA ASN A 94 -3.59 32.56 0.35
C ASN A 94 -3.27 31.80 1.65
N THR A 95 -4.08 31.98 2.68
CA THR A 95 -3.98 31.22 3.94
C THR A 95 -4.13 29.71 3.70
N ASN A 96 -5.14 29.29 2.92
CA ASN A 96 -5.38 27.88 2.60
C ASN A 96 -4.20 27.25 1.83
N ILE A 97 -3.61 27.98 0.88
CA ILE A 97 -2.44 27.52 0.12
C ILE A 97 -1.23 27.35 1.04
N ASN A 98 -0.97 28.33 1.91
CA ASN A 98 0.16 28.28 2.84
C ASN A 98 0.03 27.10 3.82
N GLU A 99 -1.18 26.91 4.34
CA GLU A 99 -1.49 25.79 5.23
C GLU A 99 -1.37 24.44 4.52
N TYR A 100 -1.81 24.33 3.25
CA TYR A 100 -1.58 23.12 2.44
C TYR A 100 -0.09 22.84 2.21
N LYS A 101 0.71 23.88 1.90
CA LYS A 101 2.17 23.75 1.76
C LYS A 101 2.80 23.22 3.05
N ARG A 102 2.46 23.83 4.20
CA ARG A 102 2.91 23.41 5.53
C ARG A 102 2.55 21.94 5.82
N ARG A 103 1.32 21.52 5.51
CA ARG A 103 0.89 20.11 5.66
C ARG A 103 1.71 19.17 4.79
N ARG A 104 2.02 19.52 3.53
CA ARG A 104 2.89 18.69 2.67
C ARG A 104 4.33 18.61 3.20
N GLU A 105 4.88 19.69 3.73
CA GLU A 105 6.22 19.69 4.34
C GLU A 105 6.27 18.77 5.56
N VAL A 106 5.26 18.86 6.45
CA VAL A 106 5.11 17.96 7.60
C VAL A 106 4.97 16.51 7.13
N ALA A 107 4.13 16.24 6.13
CA ALA A 107 4.00 14.91 5.54
C ALA A 107 5.37 14.41 5.06
N THR A 108 6.10 15.19 4.26
CA THR A 108 7.41 14.80 3.72
C THR A 108 8.45 14.54 4.81
N LYS A 109 8.42 15.31 5.90
CA LYS A 109 9.33 15.17 7.04
C LYS A 109 9.13 13.85 7.80
N TYR A 110 7.90 13.37 7.90
CA TYR A 110 7.54 12.23 8.75
C TYR A 110 7.07 10.98 7.97
N ASN A 111 6.87 11.09 6.65
CA ASN A 111 6.48 9.98 5.75
C ASN A 111 7.70 9.20 5.25
N LYS A 112 8.92 9.71 5.42
CA LYS A 112 10.12 8.94 5.11
C LYS A 112 10.27 7.80 6.12
N ALA A 113 9.85 6.60 5.72
CA ALA A 113 10.33 5.36 6.31
C ALA A 113 11.83 5.26 6.03
N GLU A 114 12.64 6.00 6.80
CA GLU A 114 14.07 5.80 6.75
C GLU A 114 14.32 4.37 7.22
N HIS A 115 14.78 3.51 6.30
CA HIS A 115 15.36 2.20 6.61
C HIS A 115 16.71 2.42 7.32
N LEU A 116 16.65 3.04 8.50
CA LEU A 116 17.80 3.23 9.36
C LEU A 116 18.19 1.88 9.94
N THR A 117 19.46 1.54 9.77
CA THR A 117 20.04 0.40 10.49
C THR A 117 19.94 0.66 12.00
N LEU A 118 20.00 -0.40 12.82
CA LEU A 118 20.00 -0.25 14.28
C LEU A 118 21.11 0.71 14.73
N ARG A 119 22.28 0.66 14.08
CA ARG A 119 23.42 1.55 14.33
C ARG A 119 23.09 3.01 14.08
N ASP A 120 22.40 3.33 12.98
CA ASP A 120 22.00 4.71 12.67
C ASP A 120 20.94 5.22 13.66
N ARG A 121 20.06 4.33 14.14
CA ARG A 121 19.10 4.66 15.20
C ARG A 121 19.81 4.95 16.52
N PHE A 122 20.83 4.17 16.88
CA PHE A 122 21.63 4.40 18.08
C PHE A 122 22.46 5.69 17.99
N ALA A 123 23.05 5.98 16.82
CA ALA A 123 23.83 7.20 16.60
C ALA A 123 23.00 8.49 16.66
N ARG A 124 21.68 8.41 16.42
CA ARG A 124 20.75 9.56 16.49
C ARG A 124 20.11 9.72 17.87
N LEU A 125 20.43 8.86 18.84
CA LEU A 125 19.98 9.04 20.22
C LEU A 125 20.70 10.24 20.84
N ASN A 126 19.97 11.34 20.98
CA ASN A 126 20.42 12.53 21.72
C ASN A 126 19.77 12.51 23.11
N THR A 127 20.50 12.90 24.17
CA THR A 127 20.02 13.09 25.54
C THR A 127 18.70 13.87 25.59
N HIS A 128 18.56 14.93 24.78
CA HIS A 128 17.32 15.72 24.70
C HIS A 128 16.13 14.93 24.10
N SER A 129 16.40 14.02 23.16
CA SER A 129 15.37 13.15 22.57
C SER A 129 14.91 12.03 23.51
N ILE A 130 15.83 11.53 24.35
CA ILE A 130 15.55 10.54 25.38
C ILE A 130 14.71 11.19 26.48
N ALA A 131 15.11 12.37 26.96
CA ALA A 131 14.36 13.12 27.96
C ALA A 131 12.90 13.33 27.53
N LYS A 132 12.67 13.79 26.29
CA LYS A 132 11.29 13.94 25.76
C LYS A 132 10.51 12.62 25.71
N LYS A 133 11.14 11.50 25.35
CA LYS A 133 10.46 10.19 25.36
C LYS A 133 10.10 9.75 26.77
N THR A 134 10.96 10.01 27.76
CA THR A 134 10.69 9.72 29.16
C THR A 134 9.55 10.57 29.70
N THR A 135 9.56 11.88 29.41
CA THR A 135 8.46 12.79 29.81
C THR A 135 7.13 12.38 29.20
N ARG A 136 7.11 12.02 27.91
CA ARG A 136 5.91 11.49 27.23
C ARG A 136 5.40 10.21 27.86
N LEU A 137 6.29 9.27 28.19
CA LEU A 137 5.91 8.03 28.86
C LEU A 137 5.31 8.31 30.24
N SER A 138 5.92 9.21 31.02
CA SER A 138 5.37 9.66 32.31
C SER A 138 3.96 10.22 32.15
N ARG A 139 3.75 11.09 31.16
CA ARG A 139 2.43 11.69 30.89
C ARG A 139 1.40 10.65 30.46
N LEU A 140 1.79 9.68 29.63
CA LEU A 140 0.91 8.59 29.23
C LEU A 140 0.48 7.73 30.43
N LEU A 141 1.40 7.44 31.36
CA LEU A 141 1.07 6.74 32.61
C LEU A 141 0.12 7.55 33.50
N MET A 142 0.28 8.88 33.54
CA MET A 142 -0.63 9.76 34.28
C MET A 142 -2.06 9.76 33.69
N HIS A 143 -2.19 9.71 32.36
CA HIS A 143 -3.49 9.54 31.68
C HIS A 143 -4.15 8.21 32.04
N GLU A 144 -3.42 7.09 31.95
CA GLU A 144 -3.93 5.76 32.29
C GLU A 144 -4.31 5.62 33.78
N ALA A 145 -3.61 6.32 34.66
CA ALA A 145 -3.91 6.36 36.09
C ALA A 145 -5.04 7.35 36.45
N GLY A 146 -5.58 8.12 35.49
CA GLY A 146 -6.61 9.13 35.72
C GLY A 146 -6.12 10.36 36.50
N ILE A 147 -4.79 10.56 36.60
CA ILE A 147 -4.17 11.67 37.32
C ILE A 147 -4.27 12.97 36.50
N VAL A 148 -4.20 12.86 35.17
CA VAL A 148 -4.33 13.97 34.22
C VAL A 148 -5.46 13.65 33.24
N ALA A 149 -6.27 14.65 32.89
CA ALA A 149 -7.36 14.49 31.94
C ALA A 149 -6.82 14.34 30.51
N LYS A 150 -7.24 13.27 29.83
CA LYS A 150 -6.91 13.01 28.42
C LYS A 150 -7.71 13.93 27.50
N THR A 151 -7.05 14.56 26.54
CA THR A 151 -7.75 15.29 25.47
C THR A 151 -8.55 14.29 24.62
N GLU A 152 -9.88 14.37 24.67
CA GLU A 152 -10.76 13.59 23.78
C GLU A 152 -10.91 14.30 22.43
N ASP A 153 -10.48 13.65 21.35
CA ASP A 153 -10.71 14.08 19.97
C ASP A 153 -11.53 13.01 19.25
N LYS A 154 -12.83 12.93 19.59
CA LYS A 154 -13.73 11.86 19.11
C LYS A 154 -13.80 11.78 17.59
N GLU A 155 -13.64 12.90 16.89
CA GLU A 155 -13.62 12.90 15.42
C GLU A 155 -12.37 12.20 14.90
N TYR A 156 -11.19 12.55 15.43
CA TYR A 156 -9.96 11.88 15.06
C TYR A 156 -9.93 10.41 15.50
N ASP A 157 -10.41 10.10 16.71
CA ASP A 157 -10.38 8.73 17.24
C ASP A 157 -11.16 7.76 16.33
N ASN A 158 -12.32 8.19 15.82
CA ASN A 158 -13.10 7.43 14.83
C ASN A 158 -12.35 7.26 13.48
N LEU A 159 -11.55 8.24 13.07
CA LEU A 159 -10.75 8.16 11.85
C LEU A 159 -9.55 7.22 12.04
N GLU A 160 -8.89 7.27 13.19
CA GLU A 160 -7.80 6.38 13.56
C GLU A 160 -8.29 4.93 13.64
N GLU A 161 -9.43 4.67 14.30
CA GLU A 161 -10.01 3.32 14.39
C GLU A 161 -10.24 2.71 13.00
N LYS A 162 -10.85 3.47 12.08
CA LYS A 162 -11.03 3.06 10.68
C LYS A 162 -9.70 2.78 9.99
N PHE A 163 -8.70 3.63 10.20
CA PHE A 163 -7.36 3.42 9.63
C PHE A 163 -6.71 2.15 10.18
N GLN A 164 -6.81 1.88 11.48
CA GLN A 164 -6.29 0.65 12.10
C GLN A 164 -7.01 -0.60 11.61
N CYS A 165 -8.32 -0.51 11.34
CA CYS A 165 -9.07 -1.59 10.70
C CYS A 165 -8.53 -1.90 9.30
N VAL A 166 -8.24 -0.88 8.48
CA VAL A 166 -7.61 -1.05 7.16
C VAL A 166 -6.22 -1.70 7.28
N VAL A 167 -5.38 -1.19 8.18
CA VAL A 167 -4.04 -1.75 8.44
C VAL A 167 -4.12 -3.24 8.81
N SER A 168 -5.00 -3.57 9.75
CA SER A 168 -5.19 -4.94 10.24
C SER A 168 -5.72 -5.86 9.13
N SER A 169 -6.65 -5.36 8.32
CA SER A 169 -7.21 -6.09 7.18
C SER A 169 -6.15 -6.39 6.11
N VAL A 170 -5.29 -5.43 5.78
CA VAL A 170 -4.16 -5.63 4.84
C VAL A 170 -3.18 -6.65 5.38
N ALA A 171 -2.79 -6.54 6.65
CA ALA A 171 -1.86 -7.47 7.29
C ALA A 171 -2.40 -8.90 7.31
N MET A 172 -3.66 -9.07 7.73
CA MET A 172 -4.33 -10.37 7.77
C MET A 172 -4.49 -10.97 6.37
N LEU A 173 -4.89 -10.18 5.36
CA LEU A 173 -5.00 -10.67 3.99
C LEU A 173 -3.64 -11.12 3.44
N LYS A 174 -2.57 -10.39 3.76
CA LYS A 174 -1.20 -10.72 3.34
C LYS A 174 -0.74 -12.05 3.93
N GLU A 175 -0.99 -12.28 5.21
CA GLU A 175 -0.71 -13.56 5.87
C GLU A 175 -1.55 -14.70 5.27
N ASN A 176 -2.84 -14.46 5.04
CA ASN A 176 -3.75 -15.45 4.45
C ASN A 176 -3.33 -15.84 3.02
N VAL A 177 -2.94 -14.88 2.18
CA VAL A 177 -2.48 -15.14 0.81
C VAL A 177 -1.13 -15.88 0.83
N ALA A 178 -0.22 -15.52 1.73
CA ALA A 178 1.05 -16.22 1.88
C ALA A 178 0.85 -17.68 2.35
N SER A 179 -0.03 -17.90 3.33
CA SER A 179 -0.42 -19.23 3.81
C SER A 179 -1.07 -20.05 2.70
N TYR A 180 -2.01 -19.46 1.95
CA TYR A 180 -2.63 -20.10 0.77
C TYR A 180 -1.58 -20.52 -0.26
N MET A 181 -0.60 -19.66 -0.56
CA MET A 181 0.51 -19.98 -1.47
C MET A 181 1.36 -21.15 -0.97
N GLY A 182 1.68 -21.17 0.33
CA GLY A 182 2.40 -22.28 0.95
C GLY A 182 1.63 -23.60 0.88
N HIS A 183 0.31 -23.57 1.13
CA HIS A 183 -0.55 -24.76 0.98
C HIS A 183 -0.65 -25.22 -0.47
N LEU A 184 -0.75 -24.30 -1.42
CA LEU A 184 -0.75 -24.62 -2.84
C LEU A 184 0.58 -25.26 -3.27
N GLU A 185 1.71 -24.78 -2.76
CA GLU A 185 3.03 -25.40 -2.99
C GLU A 185 3.12 -26.80 -2.42
N ALA A 186 2.66 -27.01 -1.18
CA ALA A 186 2.62 -28.33 -0.57
C ALA A 186 1.72 -29.30 -1.35
N PHE A 187 0.56 -28.83 -1.82
CA PHE A 187 -0.37 -29.61 -2.64
C PHE A 187 0.25 -30.04 -3.98
N LEU A 188 1.14 -29.22 -4.56
CA LEU A 188 1.79 -29.47 -5.85
C LEU A 188 3.14 -30.19 -5.74
N LEU A 189 3.60 -30.48 -4.52
CA LEU A 189 4.84 -31.21 -4.29
C LEU A 189 4.81 -32.65 -4.84
N PRO A 190 3.72 -33.42 -4.67
CA PRO A 190 3.63 -34.76 -5.25
C PRO A 190 3.58 -34.66 -6.79
N THR A 191 4.54 -35.30 -7.45
CA THR A 191 4.62 -35.33 -8.92
C THR A 191 4.43 -36.76 -9.44
N PRO A 192 3.21 -37.33 -9.31
CA PRO A 192 2.95 -38.71 -9.71
C PRO A 192 3.23 -38.95 -11.19
N HIS A 193 3.10 -37.91 -12.02
CA HIS A 193 3.41 -37.98 -13.44
C HIS A 193 4.90 -38.23 -13.75
N LYS A 194 5.80 -37.98 -12.79
CA LYS A 194 7.25 -38.26 -12.93
C LYS A 194 7.63 -39.68 -12.48
N ARG A 195 6.70 -40.42 -11.86
CA ARG A 195 6.93 -41.81 -11.46
C ARG A 195 6.55 -42.71 -12.62
N ASP A 196 7.54 -43.34 -13.22
CA ASP A 196 7.33 -44.31 -14.27
C ASP A 196 6.93 -45.66 -13.66
N LEU A 197 5.71 -46.09 -13.95
CA LEU A 197 5.19 -47.41 -13.55
C LEU A 197 5.30 -48.42 -14.70
N GLN A 198 5.84 -48.02 -15.87
CA GLN A 198 5.86 -48.82 -17.10
C GLN A 198 4.45 -49.29 -17.53
N ILE A 199 3.44 -48.48 -17.20
CA ILE A 199 2.06 -48.66 -17.65
C ILE A 199 1.83 -47.62 -18.74
N ASP A 200 1.95 -48.07 -19.99
CA ASP A 200 1.92 -47.21 -21.17
C ASP A 200 0.53 -47.08 -21.79
N GLU A 201 -0.45 -47.86 -21.31
CA GLU A 201 -1.81 -47.89 -21.81
C GLU A 201 -2.86 -47.81 -20.70
N GLY A 202 -4.06 -47.37 -21.06
CA GLY A 202 -5.21 -47.32 -20.16
C GLY A 202 -5.12 -46.22 -19.08
N PRO A 203 -6.05 -46.21 -18.10
CA PRO A 203 -6.34 -45.06 -17.22
C PRO A 203 -5.14 -44.41 -16.51
N ALA A 204 -4.08 -45.17 -16.25
CA ALA A 204 -2.84 -44.66 -15.67
C ALA A 204 -2.14 -43.64 -16.60
N GLN A 205 -2.18 -43.85 -17.91
CA GLN A 205 -1.61 -42.94 -18.91
C GLN A 205 -2.42 -41.63 -18.99
N GLN A 206 -3.75 -41.71 -19.03
CA GLN A 206 -4.63 -40.52 -19.01
C GLN A 206 -4.42 -39.71 -17.73
N TYR A 207 -4.37 -40.35 -16.56
CA TYR A 207 -4.08 -39.66 -15.31
C TYR A 207 -2.70 -38.99 -15.32
N ARG A 208 -1.68 -39.66 -15.89
CA ARG A 208 -0.32 -39.10 -16.04
C ARG A 208 -0.34 -37.83 -16.88
N ARG A 209 -1.01 -37.85 -18.04
CA ARG A 209 -1.15 -36.68 -18.95
C ARG A 209 -1.90 -35.54 -18.28
N PHE A 210 -3.02 -35.86 -17.61
CA PHE A 210 -3.80 -34.89 -16.84
C PHE A 210 -2.93 -34.21 -15.77
N ALA A 211 -2.31 -35.00 -14.91
CA ALA A 211 -1.47 -34.50 -13.83
C ALA A 211 -0.27 -33.70 -14.35
N GLU A 212 0.35 -34.14 -15.45
CA GLU A 212 1.45 -33.41 -16.08
C GLU A 212 1.00 -32.04 -16.60
N HIS A 213 -0.14 -31.97 -17.30
CA HIS A 213 -0.68 -30.71 -17.82
C HIS A 213 -0.99 -29.72 -16.70
N LEU A 214 -1.62 -30.19 -15.63
CA LEU A 214 -1.90 -29.36 -14.45
C LEU A 214 -0.60 -28.78 -13.87
N HIS A 215 0.43 -29.60 -13.67
CA HIS A 215 1.68 -29.17 -13.04
C HIS A 215 2.55 -28.30 -13.94
N ARG A 216 2.57 -28.55 -15.26
CA ARG A 216 3.43 -27.82 -16.21
C ARG A 216 2.81 -26.54 -16.75
N THR A 217 1.48 -26.47 -16.79
CA THR A 217 0.77 -25.37 -17.48
C THR A 217 -0.19 -24.63 -16.56
N VAL A 218 -1.21 -25.32 -16.03
CA VAL A 218 -2.33 -24.66 -15.33
C VAL A 218 -1.88 -23.99 -14.04
N PHE A 219 -1.20 -24.73 -13.15
CA PHE A 219 -0.77 -24.18 -11.86
C PHE A 219 0.32 -23.11 -11.95
N PRO A 220 1.36 -23.24 -12.80
CA PRO A 220 2.33 -22.17 -13.00
C PRO A 220 1.70 -20.88 -13.49
N GLU A 221 0.75 -20.96 -14.43
CA GLU A 221 0.04 -19.79 -14.94
C GLU A 221 -0.85 -19.15 -13.87
N PHE A 222 -1.58 -19.97 -13.11
CA PHE A 222 -2.36 -19.50 -11.96
C PHE A 222 -1.48 -18.76 -10.93
N LYS A 223 -0.34 -19.34 -10.54
CA LYS A 223 0.61 -18.71 -9.61
C LYS A 223 1.12 -17.38 -10.14
N ARG A 224 1.48 -17.30 -11.42
CA ARG A 224 1.93 -16.06 -12.08
C ARG A 224 0.87 -14.97 -12.04
N ARG A 225 -0.39 -15.32 -12.34
CA ARG A 225 -1.53 -14.38 -12.28
C ARG A 225 -1.82 -13.95 -10.84
N LEU A 226 -1.77 -14.87 -9.89
CA LEU A 226 -1.98 -14.59 -8.47
C LEU A 226 -0.91 -13.63 -7.92
N ASP A 227 0.37 -13.87 -8.25
CA ASP A 227 1.44 -12.95 -7.84
C ASP A 227 1.20 -11.53 -8.38
N ARG A 228 0.91 -11.42 -9.67
CA ARG A 228 0.73 -10.13 -10.34
C ARG A 228 -0.53 -9.37 -9.90
N LEU A 229 -1.66 -10.06 -9.72
CA LEU A 229 -2.97 -9.43 -9.51
C LEU A 229 -3.38 -9.34 -8.04
N VAL A 230 -2.76 -10.14 -7.16
CA VAL A 230 -3.10 -10.19 -5.73
C VAL A 230 -1.89 -9.83 -4.89
N CYS A 231 -0.77 -10.55 -5.02
CA CYS A 231 0.39 -10.36 -4.14
C CYS A 231 1.04 -8.98 -4.33
N GLN A 232 1.41 -8.61 -5.56
CA GLN A 232 2.09 -7.33 -5.84
C GLN A 232 1.27 -6.10 -5.43
N PRO A 233 -0.03 -5.99 -5.76
CA PRO A 233 -0.86 -4.89 -5.27
C PRO A 233 -0.99 -4.86 -3.75
N LEU A 234 -1.07 -6.03 -3.10
CA LEU A 234 -1.19 -6.14 -1.65
C LEU A 234 0.09 -5.71 -0.92
N TYR A 235 1.27 -6.11 -1.44
CA TYR A 235 2.56 -5.62 -0.93
C TYR A 235 2.69 -4.11 -1.12
N SER A 236 2.33 -3.59 -2.30
CA SER A 236 2.36 -2.16 -2.59
C SER A 236 1.46 -1.36 -1.64
N LEU A 237 0.25 -1.88 -1.36
CA LEU A 237 -0.67 -1.28 -0.39
C LEU A 237 -0.11 -1.32 1.03
N SER A 238 0.47 -2.46 1.44
CA SER A 238 1.16 -2.62 2.73
C SER A 238 2.28 -1.59 2.90
N ASP A 239 3.07 -1.31 1.87
CA ASP A 239 4.15 -0.34 1.93
C ASP A 239 3.62 1.10 2.00
N MET A 240 2.55 1.41 1.27
CA MET A 240 1.90 2.73 1.31
C MET A 240 1.30 3.07 2.68
N LEU A 241 0.97 2.08 3.51
CA LEU A 241 0.45 2.28 4.87
C LEU A 241 1.50 2.74 5.87
N VAL A 242 2.79 2.45 5.63
CA VAL A 242 3.87 2.70 6.60
C VAL A 242 3.98 4.18 6.97
N GLY A 243 3.88 5.07 5.98
CA GLY A 243 3.93 6.51 6.16
C GLY A 243 2.81 7.07 7.04
N PRO A 244 1.54 6.85 6.67
CA PRO A 244 0.39 7.20 7.50
C PRO A 244 0.46 6.60 8.92
N GLN A 245 0.89 5.33 9.08
CA GLN A 245 1.10 4.73 10.41
C GLN A 245 2.13 5.49 11.26
N GLN A 246 3.23 5.92 10.64
CA GLN A 246 4.25 6.73 11.33
C GLN A 246 3.70 8.09 11.72
N LEU A 247 2.91 8.74 10.86
CA LEU A 247 2.28 10.02 11.16
C LEU A 247 1.27 9.92 12.31
N VAL A 248 0.42 8.88 12.33
CA VAL A 248 -0.51 8.60 13.44
C VAL A 248 0.25 8.45 14.76
N LYS A 249 1.32 7.64 14.77
CA LYS A 249 2.19 7.50 15.95
C LYS A 249 2.84 8.82 16.35
N LYS A 250 3.30 9.61 15.38
CA LYS A 250 3.92 10.92 15.62
C LYS A 250 2.93 11.94 16.16
N ARG A 251 1.67 11.88 15.74
CA ARG A 251 0.60 12.72 16.30
C ARG A 251 0.45 12.45 17.79
N LEU A 252 0.37 11.17 18.20
CA LEU A 252 0.27 10.80 19.61
C LEU A 252 1.47 11.30 20.42
N ASP A 253 2.70 11.07 19.92
CA ASP A 253 3.93 11.61 20.55
C ASP A 253 3.83 13.14 20.77
N LYS A 254 3.26 13.86 19.80
CA LYS A 254 3.19 15.32 19.78
C LYS A 254 2.01 15.92 20.51
N LEU A 255 0.92 15.17 20.66
CA LEU A 255 -0.19 15.53 21.53
C LEU A 255 0.29 15.66 22.97
N LEU A 256 1.11 14.70 23.44
CA LEU A 256 1.65 14.74 24.80
C LEU A 256 2.55 15.98 25.04
N ASP A 257 3.40 16.34 24.06
CA ASP A 257 4.19 17.59 24.12
C ASP A 257 3.26 18.82 24.16
N TYR A 258 2.18 18.82 23.36
CA TYR A 258 1.25 19.93 23.22
C TYR A 258 0.44 20.17 24.50
N GLU A 259 -0.10 19.12 25.11
CA GLU A 259 -0.87 19.22 26.36
C GLU A 259 -0.01 19.77 27.51
N GLU A 260 1.23 19.30 27.63
CA GLU A 260 2.17 19.77 28.67
C GLU A 260 2.50 21.26 28.50
N ILE A 261 2.76 21.70 27.27
CA ILE A 261 3.02 23.11 26.98
C ILE A 261 1.74 23.94 27.20
N GLN A 262 0.57 23.41 26.88
CA GLN A 262 -0.71 24.11 27.07
C GLN A 262 -1.06 24.30 28.55
N GLU A 263 -0.79 23.32 29.41
CA GLU A 263 -0.90 23.45 30.86
C GLU A 263 0.03 24.54 31.37
N ARG A 264 1.32 24.47 31.01
CA ARG A 264 2.32 25.48 31.38
C ARG A 264 1.96 26.88 30.90
N LYS A 265 1.42 27.00 29.68
CA LYS A 265 0.90 28.28 29.14
C LYS A 265 -0.22 28.83 30.01
N SER A 266 -1.12 27.97 30.48
CA SER A 266 -2.24 28.36 31.33
C SER A 266 -1.77 28.82 32.71
N GLU A 267 -0.68 28.25 33.23
CA GLU A 267 -0.06 28.62 34.51
C GLU A 267 0.82 29.88 34.44
N MET A 268 1.69 29.96 33.43
CA MET A 268 2.76 30.98 33.33
C MET A 268 2.40 32.14 32.39
N GLY A 269 1.29 32.06 31.65
CA GLY A 269 0.79 33.10 30.75
C GLY A 269 1.65 33.38 29.51
N SER A 270 2.80 32.71 29.37
CA SER A 270 3.75 32.89 28.26
C SER A 270 4.31 31.54 27.81
N VAL A 271 4.73 31.49 26.55
CA VAL A 271 5.30 30.29 25.92
C VAL A 271 6.56 30.72 25.18
N THR A 272 7.62 29.92 25.25
CA THR A 272 8.84 30.18 24.50
C THR A 272 8.62 29.93 23.00
N TYR A 273 9.49 30.50 22.16
CA TYR A 273 9.43 30.28 20.71
C TYR A 273 9.50 28.79 20.33
N ASP A 274 10.36 28.02 21.00
CA ASP A 274 10.53 26.59 20.74
C ASP A 274 9.31 25.75 21.15
N GLU A 275 8.65 26.13 22.24
CA GLU A 275 7.40 25.51 22.69
C GLU A 275 6.24 25.87 21.76
N GLU A 276 6.15 27.11 21.31
CA GLU A 276 5.14 27.52 20.32
C GLU A 276 5.35 26.78 18.99
N ALA A 277 6.60 26.56 18.56
CA ALA A 277 6.93 25.74 17.39
C ALA A 277 6.55 24.26 17.59
N ALA A 278 6.72 23.72 18.80
CA ALA A 278 6.30 22.36 19.14
C ALA A 278 4.78 22.20 19.11
N MET A 279 4.03 23.16 19.65
CA MET A 279 2.57 23.16 19.58
C MET A 279 2.08 23.22 18.12
N ASN A 280 2.69 24.12 17.35
CA ASN A 280 2.46 24.27 15.92
C ASN A 280 2.73 22.99 15.12
N THR A 281 3.69 22.17 15.56
CA THR A 281 3.99 20.88 14.94
C THR A 281 2.86 19.88 15.17
N TYR A 282 2.31 19.78 16.39
CA TYR A 282 1.15 18.94 16.69
C TYR A 282 -0.05 19.34 15.83
N LEU A 283 -0.42 20.63 15.84
CA LEU A 283 -1.57 21.14 15.10
C LEU A 283 -1.47 20.83 13.60
N ALA A 284 -0.27 20.96 13.02
CA ALA A 284 -0.05 20.66 11.61
C ALA A 284 -0.16 19.16 11.29
N ILE A 285 0.35 18.27 12.16
CA ILE A 285 0.20 16.82 11.99
C ILE A 285 -1.27 16.43 12.13
N ASN A 286 -1.97 16.97 13.14
CA ASN A 286 -3.38 16.69 13.37
C ASN A 286 -4.24 17.11 12.16
N ALA A 287 -4.07 18.36 11.69
CA ALA A 287 -4.80 18.88 10.55
C ALA A 287 -4.52 18.10 9.25
N LEU A 288 -3.28 17.65 9.04
CA LEU A 288 -2.92 16.78 7.92
C LEU A 288 -3.67 15.45 7.98
N LEU A 289 -3.66 14.78 9.14
CA LEU A 289 -4.30 13.46 9.27
C LEU A 289 -5.82 13.54 9.16
N VAL A 290 -6.46 14.53 9.78
CA VAL A 290 -7.91 14.77 9.66
C VAL A 290 -8.32 15.02 8.21
N ALA A 291 -7.49 15.74 7.44
CA ALA A 291 -7.78 16.02 6.04
C ALA A 291 -7.55 14.82 5.09
N GLU A 292 -6.50 14.03 5.32
CA GLU A 292 -6.04 13.03 4.33
C GLU A 292 -6.48 11.59 4.67
N LEU A 293 -6.60 11.21 5.96
CA LEU A 293 -6.99 9.84 6.37
C LEU A 293 -8.34 9.38 5.79
N PRO A 294 -9.41 10.20 5.75
CA PRO A 294 -10.70 9.75 5.20
C PRO A 294 -10.57 9.30 3.75
N ARG A 295 -9.88 10.09 2.93
CA ARG A 295 -9.66 9.81 1.50
C ARG A 295 -8.72 8.61 1.33
N PHE A 296 -7.66 8.55 2.12
CA PHE A 296 -6.72 7.42 2.10
C PHE A 296 -7.45 6.10 2.42
N ASN A 297 -8.22 6.06 3.50
CA ASN A 297 -8.99 4.88 3.93
C ASN A 297 -9.96 4.42 2.84
N GLN A 298 -10.67 5.36 2.22
CA GLN A 298 -11.60 5.04 1.13
C GLN A 298 -10.90 4.36 -0.05
N VAL A 299 -9.77 4.91 -0.51
CA VAL A 299 -9.03 4.35 -1.65
C VAL A 299 -8.38 3.02 -1.27
N ALA A 300 -7.84 2.89 -0.06
CA ALA A 300 -7.26 1.64 0.43
C ALA A 300 -8.31 0.51 0.51
N LEU A 301 -9.52 0.80 0.99
CA LEU A 301 -10.63 -0.16 1.02
C LEU A 301 -11.08 -0.56 -0.39
N GLN A 302 -11.12 0.38 -1.34
CA GLN A 302 -11.43 0.07 -2.73
C GLN A 302 -10.37 -0.87 -3.35
N LEU A 303 -9.10 -0.62 -3.09
CA LEU A 303 -8.01 -1.49 -3.55
C LEU A 303 -8.11 -2.88 -2.92
N LEU A 304 -8.37 -2.97 -1.61
CA LEU A 304 -8.61 -4.25 -0.93
C LEU A 304 -9.77 -5.04 -1.56
N ALA A 305 -10.89 -4.37 -1.84
CA ALA A 305 -12.03 -5.00 -2.49
C ALA A 305 -11.67 -5.53 -3.89
N GLN A 306 -10.92 -4.75 -4.68
CA GLN A 306 -10.45 -5.17 -6.01
C GLN A 306 -9.49 -6.36 -5.94
N ILE A 307 -8.60 -6.40 -4.94
CA ILE A 307 -7.70 -7.54 -4.70
C ILE A 307 -8.51 -8.80 -4.39
N LEU A 308 -9.53 -8.71 -3.52
CA LEU A 308 -10.41 -9.83 -3.19
C LEU A 308 -11.23 -10.29 -4.41
N CYS A 309 -11.78 -9.37 -5.20
CA CYS A 309 -12.48 -9.70 -6.44
C CYS A 309 -11.56 -10.40 -7.46
N SER A 310 -10.31 -9.94 -7.56
CA SER A 310 -9.29 -10.57 -8.41
C SER A 310 -8.97 -11.98 -7.95
N LEU A 311 -8.79 -12.19 -6.63
CA LEU A 311 -8.61 -13.52 -6.06
C LEU A 311 -9.78 -14.46 -6.38
N SER A 312 -11.02 -14.03 -6.14
CA SER A 312 -12.22 -14.83 -6.43
C SER A 312 -12.33 -15.18 -7.92
N THR A 313 -12.00 -14.24 -8.80
CA THR A 313 -11.98 -14.47 -10.25
C THR A 313 -10.92 -15.50 -10.63
N LEU A 314 -9.71 -15.40 -10.07
CA LEU A 314 -8.64 -16.36 -10.32
C LEU A 314 -9.01 -17.77 -9.84
N GLN A 315 -9.66 -17.90 -8.69
CA GLN A 315 -10.14 -19.20 -8.19
C GLN A 315 -11.18 -19.82 -9.14
N ARG A 316 -12.13 -19.01 -9.61
CA ARG A 316 -13.14 -19.46 -10.57
C ARG A 316 -12.51 -19.90 -11.89
N ASP A 317 -11.58 -19.11 -12.42
CA ASP A 317 -10.88 -19.45 -13.67
C ASP A 317 -10.07 -20.75 -13.52
N LEU A 318 -9.37 -20.93 -12.40
CA LEU A 318 -8.65 -22.17 -12.10
C LEU A 318 -9.60 -23.37 -12.04
N ALA A 319 -10.71 -23.25 -11.32
CA ALA A 319 -11.69 -24.32 -11.20
C ALA A 319 -12.30 -24.70 -12.57
N ALA A 320 -12.62 -23.71 -13.40
CA ALA A 320 -13.15 -23.93 -14.74
C ALA A 320 -12.14 -24.64 -15.65
N GLU A 321 -10.87 -24.21 -15.63
CA GLU A 321 -9.81 -24.84 -16.43
C GLU A 321 -9.53 -26.28 -15.99
N VAL A 322 -9.44 -26.52 -14.68
CA VAL A 322 -9.22 -27.87 -14.13
C VAL A 322 -10.39 -28.79 -14.47
N LEU A 323 -11.63 -28.31 -14.35
CA LEU A 323 -12.82 -29.08 -14.69
C LEU A 323 -12.85 -29.43 -16.19
N HIS A 324 -12.63 -28.44 -17.06
CA HIS A 324 -12.60 -28.66 -18.51
C HIS A 324 -11.54 -29.69 -18.91
N GLN A 325 -10.34 -29.59 -18.34
CA GLN A 325 -9.27 -30.55 -18.63
C GLN A 325 -9.56 -31.94 -18.03
N ALA A 326 -10.26 -32.03 -16.89
CA ALA A 326 -10.66 -33.31 -16.31
C ALA A 326 -11.74 -34.01 -17.15
N GLU A 327 -12.74 -33.27 -17.62
CA GLU A 327 -13.80 -33.79 -18.50
C GLU A 327 -13.21 -34.34 -19.80
N LYS A 328 -12.30 -33.58 -20.43
CA LYS A 328 -11.59 -34.00 -21.64
C LYS A 328 -10.82 -35.32 -21.48
N GLU A 329 -10.16 -35.52 -20.34
CA GLU A 329 -9.41 -36.76 -20.08
C GLU A 329 -10.35 -37.92 -19.70
N LEU A 330 -11.48 -37.63 -19.06
CA LEU A 330 -12.51 -38.62 -18.70
C LEU A 330 -13.19 -39.20 -19.96
N GLU A 331 -13.48 -38.38 -20.97
CA GLU A 331 -14.01 -38.83 -22.26
C GLU A 331 -13.08 -39.82 -22.98
N GLN A 332 -11.77 -39.73 -22.72
CA GLN A 332 -10.77 -40.65 -23.29
C GLN A 332 -10.58 -41.92 -22.46
N MET A 333 -11.29 -42.08 -21.33
CA MET A 333 -11.16 -43.28 -20.49
C MET A 333 -12.08 -44.41 -20.98
N PRO A 334 -11.57 -45.66 -21.12
CA PRO A 334 -12.33 -46.79 -21.65
C PRO A 334 -13.63 -47.10 -20.92
N HIS A 335 -13.72 -46.74 -19.64
CA HIS A 335 -14.86 -47.03 -18.76
C HIS A 335 -15.54 -45.77 -18.21
N GLY A 336 -15.20 -44.58 -18.73
CA GLY A 336 -15.73 -43.29 -18.23
C GLY A 336 -17.26 -43.15 -18.34
N HIS A 337 -17.89 -43.91 -19.25
CA HIS A 337 -19.33 -43.91 -19.46
C HIS A 337 -20.04 -45.14 -18.87
N MET A 338 -19.32 -46.01 -18.15
CA MET A 338 -19.90 -47.22 -17.59
C MET A 338 -20.75 -46.89 -16.35
N PRO A 339 -21.99 -47.41 -16.22
CA PRO A 339 -22.77 -47.24 -14.99
C PRO A 339 -22.01 -47.79 -13.78
N LEU A 340 -22.07 -47.09 -12.65
CA LEU A 340 -21.31 -47.44 -11.44
C LEU A 340 -21.47 -48.91 -11.00
N PRO A 341 -22.67 -49.53 -11.02
CA PRO A 341 -22.80 -50.95 -10.65
C PRO A 341 -22.08 -51.89 -11.63
N SER A 342 -22.11 -51.57 -12.93
CA SER A 342 -21.41 -52.35 -13.96
C SER A 342 -19.90 -52.20 -13.82
N PHE A 343 -19.42 -51.00 -13.50
CA PHE A 343 -18.01 -50.74 -13.23
C PHE A 343 -17.53 -51.50 -12.00
N GLN A 344 -18.27 -51.45 -10.88
CA GLN A 344 -17.94 -52.19 -9.67
C GLN A 344 -17.83 -53.70 -9.92
N LYS A 345 -18.81 -54.27 -10.63
CA LYS A 345 -18.78 -55.69 -10.99
C LYS A 345 -17.56 -56.04 -11.86
N MET A 346 -17.26 -55.22 -12.86
CA MET A 346 -16.08 -55.41 -13.71
C MET A 346 -14.77 -55.37 -12.90
N VAL A 347 -14.65 -54.43 -11.95
CA VAL A 347 -13.49 -54.34 -11.06
C VAL A 347 -13.38 -55.57 -10.16
N GLU A 348 -14.48 -56.01 -9.55
CA GLU A 348 -14.49 -57.23 -8.71
C GLU A 348 -14.08 -58.47 -9.49
N ASP A 349 -14.63 -58.65 -10.70
CA ASP A 349 -14.32 -59.79 -11.57
C ASP A 349 -12.85 -59.76 -12.01
N THR A 350 -12.33 -58.59 -12.39
CA THR A 350 -10.93 -58.38 -12.78
C THR A 350 -9.97 -58.66 -11.62
N LEU A 351 -10.31 -58.20 -10.40
CA LEU A 351 -9.49 -58.46 -9.21
C LEU A 351 -9.50 -59.94 -8.82
N LYS A 352 -10.65 -60.62 -8.88
CA LYS A 352 -10.74 -62.07 -8.64
C LYS A 352 -9.90 -62.85 -9.64
N GLN A 353 -9.99 -62.50 -10.93
CA GLN A 353 -9.20 -63.15 -11.97
C GLN A 353 -7.70 -62.93 -11.76
N SER A 354 -7.29 -61.70 -11.50
CA SER A 354 -5.88 -61.35 -11.24
C SER A 354 -5.35 -62.04 -9.98
N GLY A 355 -6.16 -62.11 -8.91
CA GLY A 355 -5.81 -62.82 -7.69
C GLY A 355 -5.64 -64.33 -7.92
N THR A 356 -6.49 -64.92 -8.77
CA THR A 356 -6.37 -66.33 -9.14
C THR A 356 -5.08 -66.58 -9.93
N GLN A 357 -4.78 -65.73 -10.92
CA GLN A 357 -3.55 -65.81 -11.71
C GLN A 357 -2.30 -65.67 -10.84
N LEU A 358 -2.29 -64.70 -9.91
CA LEU A 358 -1.19 -64.50 -8.98
C LEU A 358 -1.00 -65.73 -8.08
N HIS A 359 -2.09 -66.31 -7.56
CA HIS A 359 -2.01 -67.52 -6.75
C HIS A 359 -1.43 -68.70 -7.55
N THR A 360 -1.87 -68.89 -8.80
CA THR A 360 -1.32 -69.94 -9.68
C THR A 360 0.15 -69.69 -9.98
N PHE A 361 0.54 -68.43 -10.22
CA PHE A 361 1.94 -68.06 -10.42
C PHE A 361 2.80 -68.35 -9.18
N CYS A 362 2.34 -67.99 -7.97
CA CYS A 362 3.05 -68.29 -6.73
C CYS A 362 3.25 -69.81 -6.54
N GLN A 363 2.23 -70.62 -6.79
CA GLN A 363 2.34 -72.09 -6.73
C GLN A 363 3.34 -72.65 -7.76
N ALA A 364 3.29 -72.15 -9.00
CA ALA A 364 4.26 -72.52 -10.03
C ALA A 364 5.69 -72.07 -9.67
N PHE A 365 5.83 -70.93 -9.02
CA PHE A 365 7.13 -70.44 -8.58
C PHE A 365 7.70 -71.29 -7.44
N GLU A 366 6.89 -71.59 -6.41
CA GLU A 366 7.26 -72.45 -5.28
C GLU A 366 7.68 -73.86 -5.71
N THR A 367 7.06 -74.40 -6.77
CA THR A 367 7.41 -75.71 -7.32
C THR A 367 8.69 -75.72 -8.15
N VAL A 368 9.15 -74.55 -8.64
CA VAL A 368 10.35 -74.42 -9.49
C VAL A 368 11.56 -73.87 -8.70
N THR A 369 11.34 -73.16 -7.59
CA THR A 369 12.43 -72.74 -6.70
C THR A 369 12.90 -73.92 -5.84
N PRO A 370 14.19 -74.32 -5.94
CA PRO A 370 14.71 -75.36 -5.06
C PRO A 370 14.66 -74.87 -3.61
N SER A 371 14.19 -75.74 -2.72
CA SER A 371 14.23 -75.51 -1.28
C SER A 371 15.63 -75.06 -0.86
N PRO A 372 15.80 -74.02 -0.03
CA PRO A 372 17.12 -73.64 0.46
C PRO A 372 17.68 -74.86 1.19
N VAL A 373 18.66 -75.50 0.57
CA VAL A 373 19.38 -76.63 1.17
C VAL A 373 19.94 -76.11 2.47
N ALA A 374 19.45 -76.66 3.58
CA ALA A 374 20.04 -76.46 4.89
C ALA A 374 21.53 -76.83 4.80
N GLN A 375 22.40 -75.85 5.03
CA GLN A 375 23.80 -76.05 5.41
C GLN A 375 23.98 -75.60 6.84
#